data_AF-A0A8T4T676-F1
#
_entry.id   AF-A0A8T4T676-F1
#
_cell.length_a   1.000
_cell.length_b   1.000
_cell.length_c   1.000
_cell.angle_alpha   90.00
_cell.angle_beta   90.00
_cell.angle_gamma   90.00
#
_symmetry.space_group_name_H-M   'P 1'
#
loop_
_entity.id
_entity.type
_entity.pdbx_description
1 polymer ?
#
loop_
_entity_poly.entity_id
_entity_poly.type
_entity_poly.pdbx_seq_one_letter_code
_entity_poly.pdbx_strand_id
1 'polypeptide(L)' 'MSKCIRFMFRVSPQEFERLKNNARMRGYPTAAAFIRSSVLDRDLWLEKKISEILDILKEKKN' A
#
# COMPACT_ATOMS: atom_id res chain seq x y z
N MET A 1 -2.21 -7.98 22.45
CA MET A 1 -2.82 -8.47 21.19
C MET A 1 -3.03 -7.28 20.26
N SER A 2 -2.46 -7.32 19.05
CA SER A 2 -2.70 -6.27 18.05
C SER A 2 -4.20 -6.25 17.68
N LYS A 3 -4.85 -5.08 17.74
CA LYS A 3 -6.27 -4.95 17.40
C LYS A 3 -6.44 -5.13 15.89
N CYS A 4 -7.25 -6.10 15.48
CA CYS A 4 -7.63 -6.25 14.08
C CYS A 4 -8.62 -5.15 13.69
N ILE A 5 -8.21 -4.24 12.82
CA ILE A 5 -9.06 -3.15 12.31
C ILE A 5 -9.62 -3.58 10.96
N ARG A 6 -10.96 -3.60 10.85
CA ARG A 6 -11.65 -3.88 9.59
C ARG A 6 -11.93 -2.56 8.87
N PHE A 7 -11.43 -2.45 7.64
CA PHE A 7 -11.72 -1.32 6.74
C PHE A 7 -12.81 -1.72 5.75
N MET A 8 -13.79 -0.85 5.54
CA MET A 8 -14.79 -0.96 4.49
C MET A 8 -14.75 0.31 3.64
N PHE A 9 -14.76 0.14 2.32
CA PHE A 9 -14.79 1.23 1.36
C PHE A 9 -15.67 0.81 0.19
N ARG A 10 -16.19 1.80 -0.54
CA ARG A 10 -17.00 1.57 -1.73
C ARG A 10 -16.14 1.73 -2.97
N VAL A 11 -16.40 0.88 -3.96
CA VAL A 11 -15.81 0.95 -5.29
C VAL A 11 -16.92 0.71 -6.31
N SER A 12 -16.76 1.27 -7.50
CA SER A 12 -17.60 0.93 -8.64
C SER A 12 -17.39 -0.54 -9.06
N PRO A 13 -18.35 -1.15 -9.77
CA PRO A 13 -18.18 -2.49 -10.31
C PRO A 13 -16.94 -2.63 -11.21
N GLN A 14 -16.63 -1.61 -12.01
CA GLN A 14 -15.48 -1.61 -12.90
C GLN A 14 -14.15 -1.58 -12.13
N GLU A 15 -14.07 -0.78 -11.07
CA GLU A 15 -12.89 -0.74 -10.20
C GLU A 15 -12.70 -2.06 -9.45
N PHE A 16 -13.80 -2.69 -9.01
CA PHE A 16 -13.73 -3.99 -8.35
C PHE A 16 -13.16 -5.08 -9.27
N GLU A 17 -13.60 -5.13 -10.54
CA GLU A 17 -13.04 -6.08 -11.50
C GLU A 17 -11.58 -5.79 -11.83
N ARG A 18 -11.19 -4.51 -11.94
CA ARG A 18 -9.76 -4.15 -12.07
C ARG A 18 -8.92 -4.63 -10.88
N LEU A 19 -9.43 -4.48 -9.66
CA LEU A 19 -8.76 -4.95 -8.44
C LEU A 19 -8.61 -6.48 -8.42
N LYS A 20 -9.67 -7.22 -8.80
CA LYS A 20 -9.62 -8.68 -8.92
C LYS A 20 -8.61 -9.14 -9.97
N ASN A 21 -8.61 -8.52 -11.16
CA ASN A 21 -7.70 -8.87 -12.23
C ASN A 21 -6.24 -8.62 -11.84
N ASN A 22 -5.95 -7.48 -11.22
CA ASN A 22 -4.62 -7.15 -10.72
C ASN A 22 -4.17 -8.13 -9.63
N ALA A 23 -5.07 -8.50 -8.70
CA ALA A 23 -4.79 -9.48 -7.66
C ALA A 23 -4.41 -10.84 -8.28
N ARG A 24 -5.22 -11.33 -9.24
CA ARG A 24 -4.96 -12.59 -9.93
C ARG A 24 -3.66 -12.57 -10.73
N MET A 25 -3.40 -11.51 -11.49
CA MET A 25 -2.17 -11.35 -12.28
C MET A 25 -0.91 -11.38 -11.41
N ARG A 26 -0.99 -10.87 -10.19
CA ARG A 26 0.12 -10.85 -9.22
C ARG A 26 0.13 -12.05 -8.28
N GLY A 27 -0.72 -13.06 -8.50
CA GLY A 27 -0.74 -14.30 -7.71
C GLY A 27 -1.40 -14.18 -6.33
N TYR A 28 -2.16 -13.13 -6.06
CA TYR A 28 -2.87 -12.98 -4.79
C TYR A 28 -4.18 -13.80 -4.78
N PRO A 29 -4.51 -14.47 -3.66
CA PRO A 29 -5.72 -15.28 -3.56
C PRO A 29 -7.01 -14.45 -3.50
N THR A 30 -6.94 -13.19 -3.05
CA THR A 30 -8.08 -12.29 -2.95
C THR A 30 -7.69 -10.84 -3.24
N ALA A 31 -8.65 -10.02 -3.68
CA ALA A 31 -8.45 -8.58 -3.81
C ALA A 31 -8.07 -7.93 -2.48
N ALA A 32 -8.60 -8.40 -1.35
CA ALA A 32 -8.24 -7.91 -0.02
C ALA A 32 -6.77 -8.20 0.34
N ALA A 33 -6.25 -9.39 -0.02
CA ALA A 33 -4.83 -9.70 0.17
C ALA A 33 -3.94 -8.78 -0.67
N PHE A 34 -4.32 -8.56 -1.93
CA PHE A 34 -3.61 -7.64 -2.82
C PHE A 34 -3.61 -6.19 -2.31
N ILE A 35 -4.75 -5.69 -1.82
CA ILE A 35 -4.87 -4.33 -1.28
C ILE A 35 -4.02 -4.18 -0.02
N ARG A 36 -4.07 -5.16 0.91
CA ARG A 36 -3.23 -5.13 2.10
C ARG A 36 -1.74 -5.08 1.75
N SER A 37 -1.29 -5.91 0.82
CA SER A 37 0.10 -5.87 0.37
C SER A 37 0.44 -4.53 -0.28
N SER A 38 -0.44 -4.02 -1.15
CA SER A 38 -0.20 -2.76 -1.86
C SER A 38 -0.17 -1.54 -0.94
N VAL A 39 -0.98 -1.54 0.13
CA VAL A 39 -0.97 -0.48 1.14
C VAL A 39 0.32 -0.56 1.97
N LEU A 40 0.70 -1.77 2.43
CA LEU A 40 1.94 -1.97 3.16
C LEU A 40 3.17 -1.58 2.32
N ASP A 41 3.21 -1.99 1.05
CA ASP A 41 4.29 -1.63 0.13
C ASP A 41 4.37 -0.11 -0.08
N ARG A 42 3.22 0.57 -0.16
CA ARG A 42 3.17 2.04 -0.31
C ARG A 42 3.55 2.77 0.97
N ASP A 43 3.13 2.28 2.14
CA ASP A 43 3.51 2.85 3.43
C ASP A 43 5.02 2.73 3.64
N LEU A 44 5.59 1.55 3.40
CA LEU A 44 7.04 1.32 3.47
C LEU A 44 7.81 2.16 2.44
N TRP A 45 7.28 2.29 1.22
CA TRP A 45 7.89 3.14 0.19
C TRP A 45 7.85 4.62 0.58
N LEU A 46 6.73 5.08 1.15
CA LEU A 46 6.56 6.47 1.60
C LEU A 46 7.49 6.77 2.78
N GLU A 47 7.56 5.87 3.77
CA GLU A 47 8.46 5.98 4.93
C GLU A 47 9.93 6.05 4.49
N LYS A 48 10.32 5.18 3.54
CA LYS A 48 11.65 5.22 2.94
C LYS A 48 11.93 6.54 2.21
N LYS A 49 10.97 7.03 1.42
CA LYS A 49 11.09 8.30 0.69
C LYS A 49 11.21 9.50 1.63
N ILE A 50 10.45 9.52 2.72
CA ILE A 50 10.56 10.56 3.75
C ILE A 50 11.94 10.51 4.41
N SER A 51 12.44 9.32 4.73
CA SER A 51 13.78 9.16 5.32
C SER A 51 14.89 9.67 4.37
N GLU A 52 14.84 9.28 3.09
CA GLU A 52 15.78 9.77 2.06
C GLU A 52 15.77 11.31 1.96
N ILE A 53 14.58 11.94 2.00
CA ILE A 53 14.46 13.41 1.96
C ILE A 53 15.07 14.04 3.22
N LEU A 54 14.82 13.47 4.40
CA LEU A 54 15.36 13.99 5.66
C LEU A 54 16.89 13.88 5.73
N ASP A 55 17.47 12.83 5.19
CA ASP A 55 18.93 12.66 5.14
C ASP A 55 19.57 13.70 4.21
N ILE A 56 19.00 13.94 3.02
CA ILE A 56 19.44 15.01 2.10
C ILE A 56 19.38 16.39 2.78
N LEU A 57 18.33 16.65 3.56
CA LEU A 57 18.16 17.92 4.26
C LEU A 57 19.17 18.10 5.41
N LYS A 58 19.60 17.01 6.05
CA LYS A 58 20.64 17.04 7.10
C LYS A 58 22.03 17.27 6.52
N GLU A 59 22.35 16.63 5.41
CA GLU A 59 23.65 16.81 4.74
C GLU A 59 23.85 18.25 4.24
N LYS A 60 22.78 18.93 3.83
CA LYS A 60 22.85 20.36 3.43
C LYS A 60 23.07 21.34 4.58
N LYS A 61 22.95 20.91 5.84
CA LYS A 61 23.12 21.75 7.03
C LYS A 61 24.55 21.69 7.61
N ASN A 62 25.35 20.72 7.19
CA ASN A 62 26.79 20.65 7.46
C ASN A 62 27.58 21.26 6.30
#